data_AF-A0A7Y5LZJ2-F1
#
_entry.id   AF-A0A7Y5LZJ2-F1
#
_cell.length_a   1.000
_cell.length_b   1.000
_cell.length_c   1.000
_cell.angle_alpha   90.00
_cell.angle_beta   90.00
_cell.angle_gamma   90.00
#
_symmetry.space_group_name_H-M   'P 1'
#
loop_
_entity.id
_entity.type
_entity.pdbx_description
1 polymer ?
#
loop_
_entity_poly.entity_id
_entity_poly.type
_entity_poly.pdbx_seq_one_letter_code
_entity_poly.pdbx_strand_id
1 'polypeptide(L)'
;MTRAIPRLLAFLALVVPGCGPSAGGASPQAVFDRAKECSTSGDWAGFYDCLAPAKRDAAIGGLLYLAAFTKMGGGTAEAEYKTLMESHGLDPNPPKPDPAAPQGAQFAQWLAPAKDRRKLFADLMVFTHPTRKADDAFFDAASTLADLRVTGETATGKLVKPDGKKKTINFVRTDGAWFLDE
;
A
#
# COMPACT_ATOMS: atom_id res chain seq x y z
N MET A 1 49.30 26.04 46.75
CA MET A 1 49.07 25.91 45.30
C MET A 1 48.59 24.48 45.04
N THR A 2 47.27 24.27 44.99
CA THR A 2 46.66 22.94 44.98
C THR A 2 45.97 22.74 43.64
N ARG A 3 46.52 21.88 42.78
CA ARG A 3 45.95 21.57 41.45
C ARG A 3 44.86 20.52 41.60
N ALA A 4 43.63 20.86 41.21
CA ALA A 4 42.51 19.93 41.13
C ALA A 4 42.48 19.23 39.76
N ILE A 5 42.31 17.91 39.78
CA ILE A 5 42.27 17.00 38.64
C ILE A 5 40.83 16.98 38.06
N PRO A 6 40.61 17.18 36.76
CA PRO A 6 39.27 17.06 36.19
C PRO A 6 38.92 15.57 36.00
N ARG A 7 37.80 15.15 36.60
CA ARG A 7 37.19 13.84 36.37
C ARG A 7 36.61 13.78 34.96
N LEU A 8 37.13 12.87 34.16
CA LEU A 8 36.60 12.48 32.86
C LEU A 8 35.20 11.86 33.04
N LEU A 9 34.15 12.56 32.62
CA LEU A 9 32.81 11.98 32.48
C LEU A 9 32.75 11.18 31.17
N ALA A 10 32.74 9.87 31.28
CA ALA A 10 32.44 8.96 30.18
C ALA A 10 30.93 9.03 29.88
N PHE A 11 30.56 9.67 28.78
CA PHE A 11 29.20 9.59 28.25
C PHE A 11 29.01 8.21 27.60
N LEU A 12 28.16 7.39 28.22
CA LEU A 12 27.63 6.16 27.65
C LEU A 12 26.82 6.52 26.40
N ALA A 13 27.29 6.13 25.21
CA ALA A 13 26.50 6.19 23.99
C ALA A 13 25.39 5.13 24.06
N LEU A 14 24.15 5.56 24.31
CA LEU A 14 22.96 4.74 24.11
C LEU A 14 22.86 4.41 22.62
N VAL A 15 23.14 3.16 22.27
CA VAL A 15 22.79 2.59 20.97
C VAL A 15 21.26 2.46 20.95
N VAL A 16 20.58 3.44 20.36
CA VAL A 16 19.15 3.29 20.03
C VAL A 16 19.08 2.22 18.93
N PRO A 17 18.44 1.06 19.15
CA PRO A 17 18.26 0.09 18.09
C PRO A 17 17.53 0.77 16.94
N GLY A 18 18.12 0.69 15.75
CA GLY A 18 17.62 1.29 14.52
C GLY A 18 16.21 0.81 14.21
N CYS A 19 15.22 1.55 14.69
CA CYS A 19 13.84 1.45 14.28
C CYS A 19 13.78 2.08 12.88
N GLY A 20 14.13 1.31 11.86
CA GLY A 20 13.80 1.67 10.49
C GLY A 20 12.30 1.90 10.43
N PRO A 21 11.81 2.96 9.75
CA PRO A 21 10.38 3.21 9.65
C PRO A 21 9.72 1.97 9.05
N SER A 22 9.00 1.21 9.89
CA SER A 22 8.14 0.15 9.40
C SER A 22 7.18 0.77 8.39
N ALA A 23 6.87 0.06 7.31
CA ALA A 23 5.94 0.53 6.28
C ALA A 23 4.58 1.03 6.82
N GLY A 24 4.18 0.59 8.02
CA GLY A 24 2.97 1.01 8.73
C GLY A 24 3.12 2.30 9.55
N GLY A 25 1.98 2.80 10.03
CA GLY A 25 1.90 4.03 10.83
C GLY A 25 1.83 3.78 12.34
N ALA A 26 2.12 4.83 13.13
CA ALA A 26 2.01 4.77 14.59
C ALA A 26 0.55 4.72 15.10
N SER A 27 -0.41 5.11 14.26
CA SER A 27 -1.85 5.08 14.56
C SER A 27 -2.64 4.88 13.25
N PRO A 28 -3.92 4.45 13.31
CA PRO A 28 -4.79 4.39 12.14
C PRO A 28 -4.90 5.73 11.40
N GLN A 29 -4.94 6.85 12.15
CA GLN A 29 -4.97 8.19 11.59
C GLN A 29 -3.70 8.49 10.78
N ALA A 30 -2.52 8.15 11.32
CA ALA A 30 -1.25 8.36 10.60
C ALA A 30 -1.16 7.52 9.31
N VAL A 31 -1.71 6.30 9.33
CA VAL A 31 -1.81 5.47 8.11
C VAL A 31 -2.74 6.10 7.08
N PHE A 32 -3.91 6.57 7.52
CA PHE A 32 -4.87 7.25 6.64
C PHE A 32 -4.24 8.49 5.99
N ASP A 33 -3.59 9.35 6.78
CA ASP A 33 -2.99 10.59 6.27
C ASP A 33 -1.88 10.29 5.26
N ARG A 34 -1.03 9.29 5.54
CA ARG A 34 0.02 8.84 4.61
C ARG A 34 -0.56 8.24 3.33
N ALA A 35 -1.55 7.35 3.45
CA ALA A 35 -2.19 6.73 2.28
C ALA A 35 -2.88 7.78 1.41
N LYS A 36 -3.53 8.77 2.01
CA LYS A 36 -4.11 9.91 1.31
C LYS A 36 -3.03 10.71 0.59
N GLU A 37 -1.97 11.10 1.28
CA GLU A 37 -0.85 11.84 0.68
C GLU A 37 -0.29 11.10 -0.53
N CYS A 38 0.11 9.83 -0.36
CA CYS A 38 0.62 8.98 -1.43
C CYS A 38 -0.35 8.85 -2.61
N SER A 39 -1.65 8.65 -2.33
CA SER A 39 -2.66 8.55 -3.38
C SER A 39 -2.84 9.86 -4.15
N THR A 40 -2.72 11.00 -3.48
CA THR A 40 -2.89 12.32 -4.12
C THR A 40 -1.64 12.79 -4.86
N SER A 41 -0.45 12.38 -4.42
CA SER A 41 0.83 12.70 -5.05
C SER A 41 1.24 11.71 -6.14
N GLY A 42 0.51 10.59 -6.28
CA GLY A 42 0.86 9.51 -7.21
C GLY A 42 2.00 8.60 -6.73
N ASP A 43 2.38 8.67 -5.45
CA ASP A 43 3.34 7.75 -4.83
C ASP A 43 2.67 6.40 -4.51
N TRP A 44 2.43 5.61 -5.56
CA TRP A 44 1.78 4.31 -5.43
C TRP A 44 2.62 3.27 -4.66
N ALA A 45 3.94 3.44 -4.62
CA ALA A 45 4.81 2.60 -3.83
C ALA A 45 4.64 2.88 -2.32
N GLY A 46 4.60 4.15 -1.92
CA GLY A 46 4.26 4.54 -0.55
C GLY A 46 2.82 4.17 -0.16
N PHE A 47 1.88 4.22 -1.11
CA PHE A 47 0.52 3.73 -0.90
C PHE A 47 0.49 2.23 -0.60
N TYR A 48 1.20 1.42 -1.39
CA TYR A 48 1.33 -0.02 -1.18
C TYR A 48 1.89 -0.36 0.20
N ASP A 49 2.84 0.44 0.68
CA ASP A 49 3.45 0.28 2.00
C ASP A 49 2.41 0.46 3.14
N CYS A 50 1.38 1.29 2.92
CA CYS A 50 0.28 1.49 3.86
C CYS A 50 -0.70 0.31 3.93
N LEU A 51 -0.71 -0.58 2.93
CA LEU A 51 -1.58 -1.76 2.93
C LEU A 51 -1.04 -2.81 3.89
N ALA A 52 -1.96 -3.48 4.59
CA ALA A 52 -1.64 -4.62 5.44
C ALA A 52 -0.90 -5.68 4.62
N PRO A 53 0.19 -6.28 5.16
CA PRO A 53 0.99 -7.26 4.41
C PRO A 53 0.15 -8.38 3.77
N ALA A 54 -0.86 -8.89 4.49
CA ALA A 54 -1.76 -9.93 4.02
C ALA A 54 -2.68 -9.52 2.85
N LYS A 55 -2.86 -8.21 2.61
CA LYS A 55 -3.76 -7.67 1.57
C LYS A 55 -3.05 -7.29 0.29
N ARG A 56 -1.72 -7.15 0.32
CA ARG A 56 -0.91 -6.64 -0.79
C ARG A 56 -1.04 -7.45 -2.08
N ASP A 57 -0.99 -8.78 -1.98
CA ASP A 57 -1.14 -9.66 -3.15
C ASP A 57 -2.57 -9.60 -3.72
N ALA A 58 -3.59 -9.48 -2.87
CA ALA A 58 -4.97 -9.31 -3.31
C ALA A 58 -5.16 -7.96 -4.03
N ALA A 59 -4.51 -6.89 -3.54
CA ALA A 59 -4.53 -5.58 -4.18
C ALA A 59 -3.88 -5.62 -5.58
N ILE A 60 -2.74 -6.29 -5.73
CA ILE A 60 -2.12 -6.55 -7.04
C ILE A 60 -3.06 -7.37 -7.94
N GLY A 61 -3.68 -8.43 -7.40
CA GLY A 61 -4.71 -9.23 -8.07
C GLY A 61 -5.84 -8.40 -8.67
N GLY A 62 -6.38 -7.45 -7.90
CA GLY A 62 -7.42 -6.53 -8.36
C GLY A 62 -6.94 -5.63 -9.51
N LEU A 63 -5.72 -5.11 -9.44
CA LEU A 63 -5.15 -4.29 -10.50
C LEU A 63 -4.87 -5.08 -11.78
N LEU A 64 -4.50 -6.36 -11.67
CA LEU A 64 -4.30 -7.22 -12.83
C LEU A 64 -5.61 -7.49 -13.57
N TYR A 65 -6.69 -7.65 -12.82
CA TYR A 65 -8.03 -7.76 -13.41
C TYR A 65 -8.39 -6.48 -14.17
N LEU A 66 -8.14 -5.29 -13.59
CA LEU A 66 -8.34 -4.01 -14.29
C LEU A 66 -7.43 -3.87 -15.53
N ALA A 67 -6.15 -4.23 -15.41
CA ALA A 67 -5.19 -4.18 -16.51
C ALA A 67 -5.61 -5.09 -17.67
N ALA A 68 -6.28 -6.21 -17.40
CA ALA A 68 -6.85 -7.07 -18.43
C ALA A 68 -7.95 -6.36 -19.24
N PHE A 69 -8.73 -5.45 -18.64
CA PHE A 69 -9.66 -4.59 -19.37
C PHE A 69 -8.93 -3.48 -20.13
N THR A 70 -7.95 -2.83 -19.50
CA THR A 70 -7.17 -1.76 -20.12
C THR A 70 -6.48 -2.24 -21.41
N LYS A 71 -5.87 -3.43 -21.39
CA LYS A 71 -5.19 -3.97 -22.57
C LYS A 71 -6.10 -4.27 -23.75
N MET A 72 -7.40 -4.50 -23.51
CA MET A 72 -8.39 -4.68 -24.58
C MET A 72 -8.73 -3.37 -25.33
N GLY A 73 -8.22 -2.23 -24.85
CA GLY A 73 -8.42 -0.91 -25.48
C GLY A 73 -7.67 -0.71 -26.80
N GLY A 74 -6.81 -1.64 -27.23
CA GLY A 74 -6.13 -1.61 -28.53
C GLY A 74 -4.70 -2.16 -28.49
N GLY A 75 -4.08 -2.34 -29.65
CA GLY A 75 -2.76 -3.01 -29.78
C GLY A 75 -1.62 -2.33 -29.01
N THR A 76 -1.66 -1.01 -28.82
CA THR A 76 -0.66 -0.29 -28.00
C THR A 76 -0.74 -0.68 -26.53
N ALA A 77 -1.94 -0.70 -25.94
CA ALA A 77 -2.14 -1.05 -24.54
C ALA A 77 -1.76 -2.51 -24.24
N GLU A 78 -1.97 -3.41 -25.22
CA GLU A 78 -1.52 -4.80 -25.12
C GLU A 78 0.01 -4.92 -25.10
N ALA A 79 0.71 -4.19 -25.97
CA ALA A 79 2.17 -4.19 -26.02
C ALA A 79 2.79 -3.60 -24.73
N GLU A 80 2.21 -2.52 -24.21
CA GLU A 80 2.62 -1.90 -22.94
C GLU A 80 2.41 -2.84 -21.75
N TYR A 81 1.25 -3.49 -21.67
CA TYR A 81 0.96 -4.47 -20.63
C TYR A 81 1.94 -5.64 -20.67
N LYS A 82 2.22 -6.18 -21.86
CA LYS A 82 3.18 -7.27 -22.04
C LYS A 82 4.57 -6.87 -21.55
N THR A 83 5.05 -5.70 -21.96
CA THR A 83 6.35 -5.16 -21.53
C THR A 83 6.41 -4.99 -20.01
N LEU A 84 5.32 -4.50 -19.40
CA LEU A 84 5.21 -4.35 -17.95
C LEU A 84 5.34 -5.70 -17.25
N MET A 85 4.55 -6.70 -17.64
CA MET A 85 4.58 -8.04 -17.04
C MET A 85 5.96 -8.69 -17.18
N GLU A 86 6.56 -8.65 -18.36
CA GLU A 86 7.90 -9.21 -18.63
C GLU A 86 8.98 -8.53 -17.79
N SER A 87 8.91 -7.21 -17.59
CA SER A 87 9.86 -6.47 -16.75
C SER A 87 9.83 -6.91 -15.28
N HIS A 88 8.70 -7.48 -14.85
CA HIS A 88 8.51 -8.06 -13.51
C HIS A 88 8.69 -9.58 -13.47
N GLY A 89 9.11 -10.20 -14.58
CA GLY A 89 9.30 -11.65 -14.68
C GLY A 89 8.00 -12.45 -14.69
N LEU A 90 6.88 -11.83 -15.07
CA LEU A 90 5.56 -12.44 -15.11
C LEU A 90 5.17 -12.80 -16.56
N ASP A 91 4.41 -13.89 -16.71
CA ASP A 91 3.73 -14.22 -17.97
C ASP A 91 2.60 -13.20 -18.20
N PRO A 92 2.50 -12.53 -19.38
CA PRO A 92 1.42 -11.59 -19.68
C PRO A 92 0.01 -12.24 -19.78
N ASN A 93 -0.11 -13.54 -19.58
CA ASN A 93 -1.38 -14.25 -19.52
C ASN A 93 -1.59 -14.74 -18.09
N PRO A 94 -2.23 -13.93 -17.23
CA PRO A 94 -2.53 -14.37 -15.87
C PRO A 94 -3.45 -15.60 -15.90
N PRO A 95 -3.38 -16.47 -14.87
CA PRO A 95 -4.27 -17.61 -14.77
C PRO A 95 -5.73 -17.14 -14.75
N LYS A 96 -6.62 -17.91 -15.39
CA LYS A 96 -8.06 -17.62 -15.38
C LYS A 96 -8.57 -17.65 -13.94
N PRO A 97 -9.33 -16.63 -13.49
CA PRO A 97 -9.87 -16.61 -12.15
C PRO A 97 -10.66 -17.88 -11.82
N ASP A 98 -10.36 -18.51 -10.68
CA ASP A 98 -11.12 -19.64 -10.16
C ASP A 98 -12.12 -19.07 -9.17
N PRO A 99 -13.42 -19.05 -9.51
CA PRO A 99 -14.44 -18.47 -8.64
C PRO A 99 -14.61 -19.25 -7.32
N ALA A 100 -14.08 -20.47 -7.21
CA ALA A 100 -14.10 -21.27 -5.98
C ALA A 100 -12.86 -21.06 -5.10
N ALA A 101 -11.80 -20.42 -5.61
CA ALA A 101 -10.58 -20.19 -4.86
C ALA A 101 -10.74 -19.01 -3.86
N PRO A 102 -10.11 -19.08 -2.67
CA PRO A 102 -10.03 -17.93 -1.78
C PRO A 102 -9.40 -16.72 -2.48
N GLN A 103 -10.01 -15.54 -2.29
CA GLN A 103 -9.56 -14.30 -2.92
C GLN A 103 -8.08 -14.02 -2.57
N GLY A 104 -7.26 -13.76 -3.60
CA GLY A 104 -5.81 -13.53 -3.45
C GLY A 104 -4.93 -14.79 -3.51
N ALA A 105 -5.43 -15.97 -3.10
CA ALA A 105 -4.65 -17.22 -3.11
C ALA A 105 -4.24 -17.63 -4.53
N GLN A 106 -5.09 -17.34 -5.50
CA GLN A 106 -4.86 -17.64 -6.89
C GLN A 106 -3.68 -16.88 -7.50
N PHE A 107 -3.46 -15.64 -7.08
CA PHE A 107 -2.38 -14.82 -7.61
C PHE A 107 -1.04 -15.09 -6.94
N ALA A 108 -1.03 -15.68 -5.73
CA ALA A 108 0.20 -15.88 -4.97
C ALA A 108 1.26 -16.70 -5.74
N GLN A 109 0.85 -17.79 -6.39
CA GLN A 109 1.78 -18.63 -7.19
C GLN A 109 2.27 -17.91 -8.44
N TRP A 110 1.35 -17.23 -9.14
CA TRP A 110 1.68 -16.49 -10.36
C TRP A 110 2.55 -15.27 -10.08
N LEU A 111 2.38 -14.62 -8.92
CA LEU A 111 3.20 -13.49 -8.44
C LEU A 111 4.52 -13.92 -7.79
N ALA A 112 4.76 -15.23 -7.58
CA ALA A 112 5.99 -15.72 -6.96
C ALA A 112 7.28 -15.29 -7.72
N PRO A 113 7.30 -15.22 -9.07
CA PRO A 113 8.46 -14.72 -9.81
C PRO A 113 8.70 -13.21 -9.68
N ALA A 114 7.69 -12.42 -9.31
CA ALA A 114 7.80 -10.97 -9.18
C ALA A 114 8.63 -10.59 -7.93
N LYS A 115 9.90 -10.28 -8.16
CA LYS A 115 10.88 -9.95 -7.10
C LYS A 115 10.54 -8.67 -6.35
N ASP A 116 9.91 -7.70 -7.02
CA ASP A 116 9.55 -6.40 -6.44
C ASP A 116 8.04 -6.14 -6.59
N ARG A 117 7.27 -6.72 -5.66
CA ARG A 117 5.80 -6.55 -5.62
C ARG A 117 5.38 -5.10 -5.40
N ARG A 118 6.20 -4.31 -4.71
CA ARG A 118 5.96 -2.89 -4.45
C ARG A 118 6.04 -2.10 -5.75
N LYS A 119 7.09 -2.32 -6.55
CA LYS A 119 7.21 -1.72 -7.89
C LYS A 119 6.14 -2.23 -8.85
N LEU A 120 5.83 -3.53 -8.84
CA LEU A 120 4.76 -4.11 -9.67
C LEU A 120 3.42 -3.42 -9.41
N PHE A 121 3.05 -3.25 -8.14
CA PHE A 121 1.83 -2.52 -7.77
C PHE A 121 1.84 -1.09 -8.30
N ALA A 122 2.95 -0.37 -8.14
CA ALA A 122 3.07 1.01 -8.60
C ALA A 122 2.95 1.14 -10.12
N ASP A 123 3.62 0.26 -10.88
CA ASP A 123 3.56 0.25 -12.34
C ASP A 123 2.14 -0.11 -12.83
N LEU A 124 1.48 -1.08 -12.18
CA LEU A 124 0.09 -1.43 -12.50
C LEU A 124 -0.89 -0.29 -12.21
N MET A 125 -0.68 0.47 -11.14
CA MET A 125 -1.48 1.66 -10.84
C MET A 125 -1.35 2.71 -11.94
N VAL A 126 -0.13 2.97 -12.42
CA VAL A 126 0.11 3.90 -13.53
C VAL A 126 -0.55 3.39 -14.82
N PHE A 127 -0.36 2.12 -15.16
CA PHE A 127 -0.93 1.51 -16.37
C PHE A 127 -2.47 1.54 -16.38
N THR A 128 -3.11 1.28 -15.25
CA THR A 128 -4.58 1.22 -15.15
C THR A 128 -5.22 2.58 -14.91
N HIS A 129 -4.45 3.61 -14.53
CA HIS A 129 -4.96 4.95 -14.24
C HIS A 129 -5.88 5.53 -15.33
N PRO A 130 -5.58 5.43 -16.64
CA PRO A 130 -6.45 5.98 -17.70
C PRO A 130 -7.85 5.34 -17.78
N THR A 131 -8.01 4.13 -17.25
CA THR A 131 -9.31 3.41 -17.24
C THR A 131 -10.16 3.70 -16.02
N ARG A 132 -9.62 4.39 -15.02
CA ARG A 132 -10.35 4.80 -13.83
C ARG A 132 -11.13 6.06 -14.15
N LYS A 133 -12.37 6.15 -13.67
CA LYS A 133 -13.09 7.42 -13.74
C LYS A 133 -12.44 8.40 -12.77
N ALA A 134 -12.54 9.70 -13.06
CA ALA A 134 -11.94 10.74 -12.22
C ALA A 134 -12.48 10.71 -10.77
N ASP A 135 -13.68 10.17 -10.54
CA ASP A 135 -14.29 10.00 -9.21
C ASP A 135 -13.87 8.70 -8.48
N ASP A 136 -13.10 7.82 -9.13
CA ASP A 136 -12.61 6.55 -8.59
C ASP A 136 -11.28 6.67 -7.83
N ALA A 137 -10.81 7.88 -7.52
CA ALA A 137 -9.64 8.06 -6.67
C ALA A 137 -9.85 7.35 -5.32
N PHE A 138 -8.86 6.57 -4.89
CA PHE A 138 -8.92 5.83 -3.62
C PHE A 138 -9.14 6.77 -2.44
N PHE A 139 -8.43 7.90 -2.45
CA PHE A 139 -8.62 9.01 -1.52
C PHE A 139 -8.75 10.31 -2.31
N ASP A 140 -9.70 11.14 -1.89
CA ASP A 140 -9.79 12.54 -2.33
C ASP A 140 -8.90 13.39 -1.41
N ALA A 141 -8.24 14.43 -1.93
CA ALA A 141 -7.38 15.31 -1.13
C ALA A 141 -8.14 15.97 0.05
N ALA A 142 -9.43 16.27 -0.16
CA ALA A 142 -10.32 16.83 0.85
C ALA A 142 -11.07 15.76 1.66
N SER A 143 -10.79 14.46 1.44
CA SER A 143 -11.34 13.40 2.30
C SER A 143 -10.75 13.43 3.71
N THR A 144 -11.59 13.08 4.68
CA THR A 144 -11.24 13.04 6.11
C THR A 144 -11.61 11.70 6.72
N LEU A 145 -10.97 11.36 7.83
CA LEU A 145 -11.30 10.21 8.66
C LEU A 145 -12.11 10.66 9.87
N ALA A 146 -13.31 10.12 10.02
CA ALA A 146 -14.20 10.37 11.14
C ALA A 146 -14.55 9.07 11.88
N ASP A 147 -15.15 9.20 13.06
CA ASP A 147 -15.68 8.06 13.84
C ASP A 147 -14.66 6.93 14.07
N LEU A 148 -13.37 7.28 14.21
CA LEU A 148 -12.30 6.31 14.41
C LEU A 148 -12.46 5.61 15.76
N ARG A 149 -12.59 4.30 15.74
CA ARG A 149 -12.69 3.43 16.91
C ARG A 149 -11.59 2.39 16.86
N VAL A 150 -10.77 2.34 17.89
CA VAL A 150 -9.68 1.37 18.05
C VAL A 150 -10.14 0.30 19.03
N THR A 151 -9.96 -0.98 18.70
CA THR A 151 -10.32 -2.12 19.55
C THR A 151 -9.20 -3.16 19.50
N GLY A 152 -8.28 -3.08 20.47
CA GLY A 152 -7.08 -3.91 20.50
C GLY A 152 -6.21 -3.66 19.26
N GLU A 153 -5.99 -4.71 18.48
CA GLU A 153 -5.16 -4.70 17.27
C GLU A 153 -5.93 -4.38 15.98
N THR A 154 -7.16 -3.86 16.09
CA THR A 154 -7.98 -3.45 14.94
C THR A 154 -8.55 -2.06 15.15
N ALA A 155 -8.88 -1.37 14.06
CA ALA A 155 -9.63 -0.13 14.12
C ALA A 155 -10.57 0.02 12.93
N THR A 156 -11.65 0.77 13.12
CA THR A 156 -12.60 1.11 12.06
C THR A 156 -12.85 2.60 12.08
N GLY A 157 -12.91 3.23 10.91
CA GLY A 157 -13.30 4.62 10.76
C GLY A 157 -14.21 4.84 9.56
N LYS A 158 -14.66 6.07 9.38
CA LYS A 158 -15.45 6.51 8.23
C LYS A 158 -14.62 7.47 7.39
N LEU A 159 -14.26 7.06 6.19
CA LEU A 159 -13.79 7.97 5.15
C LEU A 159 -14.97 8.82 4.69
N VAL A 160 -14.88 10.13 4.88
CA VAL A 160 -15.88 11.11 4.46
C VAL A 160 -15.33 11.86 3.25
N LYS A 161 -15.98 11.72 2.10
CA LYS A 161 -15.65 12.45 0.86
C LYS A 161 -16.25 13.86 0.88
N PRO A 162 -15.77 14.79 0.03
CA PRO A 162 -16.31 16.15 -0.06
C PRO A 162 -17.81 16.21 -0.43
N ASP A 163 -18.29 15.21 -1.18
CA ASP A 163 -19.71 15.06 -1.53
C ASP A 163 -20.58 14.51 -0.37
N GLY A 164 -19.99 14.34 0.82
CA GLY A 164 -20.64 13.81 2.01
C GLY A 164 -20.80 12.30 2.01
N LYS A 165 -20.43 11.58 0.93
CA LYS A 165 -20.47 10.12 0.92
C LYS A 165 -19.49 9.58 1.94
N LYS A 166 -19.93 8.53 2.63
CA LYS A 166 -19.16 7.85 3.67
C LYS A 166 -18.85 6.42 3.25
N LYS A 167 -17.61 6.00 3.42
CA LYS A 167 -17.18 4.61 3.29
C LYS A 167 -16.54 4.17 4.60
N THR A 168 -16.89 2.98 5.09
CA THR A 168 -16.15 2.38 6.20
C THR A 168 -14.76 2.00 5.72
N ILE A 169 -13.74 2.33 6.52
CA ILE A 169 -12.38 1.83 6.31
C ILE A 169 -11.90 1.11 7.55
N ASN A 170 -11.21 -0.01 7.36
CA ASN A 170 -10.65 -0.81 8.43
C ASN A 170 -9.12 -0.74 8.46
N PHE A 171 -8.59 -0.90 9.66
CA PHE A 171 -7.17 -0.93 9.95
C PHE A 171 -6.85 -2.12 10.83
N VAL A 172 -5.66 -2.66 10.64
CA VAL A 172 -5.12 -3.74 11.44
C VAL A 172 -3.74 -3.34 11.94
N ARG A 173 -3.42 -3.76 13.16
CA ARG A 173 -2.08 -3.64 13.73
C ARG A 173 -1.36 -4.98 13.56
N THR A 174 -0.15 -4.92 13.02
CA THR A 174 0.71 -6.09 12.78
C THR A 174 2.13 -5.69 13.14
N ASP A 175 2.79 -6.50 13.97
CA ASP A 175 4.17 -6.26 14.45
C ASP A 175 4.37 -4.85 15.03
N GLY A 176 3.38 -4.35 15.76
CA GLY A 176 3.42 -3.05 16.44
C GLY A 176 3.06 -1.83 15.57
N ALA A 177 2.88 -2.00 14.26
CA ALA A 177 2.54 -0.92 13.31
C ALA A 177 1.12 -1.08 12.75
N TRP A 178 0.45 0.04 12.43
CA TRP A 178 -0.88 0.06 11.83
C TRP A 178 -0.82 0.04 10.31
N PHE A 179 -1.82 -0.56 9.68
CA PHE A 179 -1.98 -0.66 8.22
C PHE A 179 -3.45 -0.56 7.81
N LEU A 180 -3.71 -0.25 6.54
CA LEU A 180 -5.02 -0.38 5.91
C LEU A 180 -5.35 -1.86 5.66
N ASP A 181 -6.51 -2.30 6.14
CA ASP A 181 -7.02 -3.67 5.96
C ASP A 181 -8.22 -3.76 4.99
N GLU A 182 -8.64 -2.58 4.50
CA GLU A 182 -9.87 -2.23 3.75
C GLU A 182 -11.11 -1.94 4.59
#